data_AF-A0A940QXC7-F1
#
_entry.id   AF-A0A940QXC7-F1
#
_cell.length_a   1.000
_cell.length_b   1.000
_cell.length_c   1.000
_cell.angle_alpha   90.00
_cell.angle_beta   90.00
_cell.angle_gamma   90.00
#
_symmetry.space_group_name_H-M   'P 1'
#
loop_
_entity.id
_entity.type
_entity.pdbx_description
1 polymer ?
#
loop_
_entity_poly.entity_id
_entity_poly.type
_entity_poly.pdbx_seq_one_letter_code
_entity_poly.pdbx_strand_id
1 'polypeptide(L)'
;MKRVLVDMDEVIADPMTAMIDWYTKEYGLEVDYTKMNGSWAFGFPEQHQKLIRQRLNEPGFFRHLPVMKDSQRVLKEINEKYELFIVSAATEFPNSLKDKIDWLQDHFSFISWKQVVLCWDKRRCVG
;
A
#
# COMPACT_ATOMS: atom_id res chain seq x y z
N MET A 1 -11.72 20.05 -14.75
CA MET A 1 -10.62 19.10 -14.98
C MET A 1 -11.10 17.71 -14.58
N LYS A 2 -10.64 16.62 -15.22
CA LYS A 2 -11.01 15.26 -14.77
C LYS A 2 -10.15 14.88 -13.56
N ARG A 3 -10.73 14.12 -12.62
CA ARG A 3 -10.03 13.61 -11.42
C ARG A 3 -9.59 12.17 -11.61
N VAL A 4 -8.42 11.83 -11.09
CA VAL A 4 -7.91 10.47 -11.02
C VAL A 4 -7.64 10.15 -9.56
N LEU A 5 -8.32 9.12 -9.05
CA LEU A 5 -8.08 8.59 -7.71
C LEU A 5 -7.21 7.34 -7.87
N VAL A 6 -6.07 7.30 -7.18
CA VAL A 6 -5.11 6.20 -7.26
C VAL A 6 -4.97 5.57 -5.89
N ASP A 7 -5.06 4.24 -5.83
CA ASP A 7 -4.79 3.50 -4.62
C ASP A 7 -3.30 3.50 -4.26
N MET A 8 -2.97 3.18 -3.01
CA MET A 8 -1.57 3.10 -2.59
C MET A 8 -1.04 1.65 -2.65
N ASP A 9 -1.63 0.78 -1.85
CA ASP A 9 -1.16 -0.59 -1.67
C ASP A 9 -1.46 -1.42 -2.93
N GLU A 10 -0.47 -2.21 -3.38
CA GLU A 10 -0.53 -3.03 -4.60
C GLU A 10 -0.69 -2.25 -5.91
N VAL A 11 -0.59 -0.91 -5.87
CA VAL A 11 -0.63 -0.03 -7.06
C VAL A 11 0.63 0.81 -7.18
N ILE A 12 1.04 1.49 -6.11
CA ILE A 12 2.29 2.27 -6.08
C ILE A 12 3.27 1.79 -5.02
N ALA A 13 2.78 1.12 -3.97
CA ALA A 13 3.57 0.44 -2.95
C ALA A 13 3.37 -1.07 -3.05
N ASP A 14 4.41 -1.87 -2.75
CA ASP A 14 4.37 -3.33 -2.85
C ASP A 14 4.43 -4.03 -1.47
N PRO A 15 3.30 -4.12 -0.75
CA PRO A 15 3.25 -4.81 0.54
C PRO A 15 3.38 -6.34 0.41
N MET A 16 3.00 -6.92 -0.73
CA MET A 16 3.04 -8.35 -0.96
C MET A 16 4.50 -8.84 -0.96
N THR A 17 5.35 -8.25 -1.80
CA THR A 17 6.77 -8.63 -1.87
C THR A 17 7.44 -8.39 -0.52
N ALA A 18 7.20 -7.24 0.12
CA ALA A 18 7.77 -6.94 1.44
C ALA A 18 7.38 -7.98 2.51
N MET A 19 6.12 -8.44 2.52
CA MET A 19 5.65 -9.43 3.47
C MET A 19 6.21 -10.83 3.17
N ILE A 20 6.24 -11.24 1.90
CA ILE A 20 6.78 -12.54 1.48
C ILE A 20 8.28 -12.62 1.80
N ASP A 21 9.06 -11.59 1.43
CA ASP A 21 10.50 -11.54 1.69
C ASP A 21 10.80 -11.63 3.19
N TRP A 22 10.06 -10.86 4.00
CA TRP A 22 10.17 -10.92 5.45
C TRP A 22 9.82 -12.31 5.98
N TYR A 23 8.69 -12.88 5.54
CA TYR A 23 8.20 -14.16 6.04
C TYR A 23 9.14 -15.31 5.68
N THR A 24 9.62 -15.36 4.43
CA THR A 24 10.59 -16.36 3.98
C THR A 24 11.91 -16.21 4.73
N LYS A 25 12.37 -14.98 5.02
CA LYS A 25 13.57 -14.75 5.82
C LYS A 25 13.43 -15.22 7.27
N GLU A 26 12.30 -14.92 7.93
CA GLU A 26 12.10 -15.24 9.34
C GLU A 26 11.76 -16.71 9.59
N TYR A 27 11.00 -17.34 8.69
CA TYR A 27 10.46 -18.69 8.90
C TYR A 27 11.03 -19.75 7.94
N GLY A 28 11.72 -19.36 6.87
CA GLY A 28 12.22 -20.29 5.86
C GLY A 28 11.11 -21.03 5.09
N LEU A 29 9.89 -20.50 5.13
CA LEU A 29 8.71 -21.09 4.48
C LEU A 29 8.35 -20.34 3.20
N GLU A 30 7.83 -21.09 2.24
CA GLU A 30 7.25 -20.54 1.01
C GLU A 30 5.75 -20.26 1.18
N VAL A 31 5.25 -19.31 0.40
CA VAL A 31 3.82 -18.99 0.33
C VAL A 31 3.16 -19.77 -0.80
N ASP A 32 1.88 -20.11 -0.62
CA ASP A 32 1.08 -20.80 -1.62
C ASP A 32 0.38 -19.78 -2.53
N TYR A 33 1.03 -19.45 -3.64
CA TYR A 33 0.48 -18.51 -4.64
C TYR A 33 -0.89 -18.94 -5.19
N THR A 34 -1.20 -20.24 -5.20
CA THR A 34 -2.49 -20.73 -5.73
C THR A 34 -3.66 -20.36 -4.83
N LYS A 35 -3.39 -20.07 -3.54
CA LYS A 35 -4.40 -19.63 -2.57
C LYS A 35 -4.59 -18.12 -2.53
N MET A 36 -3.79 -17.34 -3.26
CA MET A 36 -3.91 -15.88 -3.31
C MET A 36 -5.10 -15.42 -4.17
N ASN A 37 -6.31 -15.80 -3.76
CA ASN A 37 -7.54 -15.46 -4.45
C ASN A 37 -8.24 -14.28 -3.74
N GLY A 38 -8.16 -13.09 -4.35
CA GLY A 38 -8.74 -11.86 -3.80
C GLY A 38 -7.91 -11.18 -2.70
N SER A 39 -6.95 -11.87 -2.09
CA SER A 39 -5.94 -11.28 -1.21
C SER A 39 -4.68 -12.16 -1.19
N TRP A 40 -3.50 -11.52 -1.26
CA TRP A 40 -2.22 -12.21 -1.10
C TRP A 40 -2.04 -12.81 0.30
N ALA A 41 -2.76 -12.31 1.32
CA ALA A 41 -2.69 -12.83 2.68
C ALA A 41 -3.08 -14.32 2.76
N PHE A 42 -3.96 -14.79 1.88
CA PHE A 42 -4.39 -16.19 1.84
C PHE A 42 -3.30 -17.16 1.35
N GLY A 43 -2.22 -16.66 0.76
CA GLY A 43 -1.07 -17.49 0.41
C GLY A 43 -0.25 -17.94 1.64
N PHE A 44 -0.41 -17.27 2.78
CA PHE A 44 0.27 -17.65 4.02
C PHE A 44 -0.48 -18.77 4.75
N PRO A 45 0.23 -19.68 5.44
CA PRO A 45 -0.38 -20.72 6.27
C PRO A 45 -1.42 -20.17 7.23
N GLU A 46 -2.53 -20.88 7.38
CA GLU A 46 -3.68 -20.44 8.18
C GLU A 46 -3.30 -20.12 9.64
N GLN A 47 -2.43 -20.94 10.23
CA GLN A 47 -1.93 -20.74 11.59
C GLN A 47 -1.14 -19.43 11.77
N HIS A 48 -0.62 -18.82 10.68
CA HIS A 48 0.15 -17.58 10.71
C HIS A 48 -0.67 -16.35 10.29
N GLN A 49 -1.96 -16.47 9.97
CA GLN A 49 -2.79 -15.33 9.56
C GLN A 49 -2.81 -14.20 10.61
N LYS A 50 -2.83 -14.56 11.91
CA LYS A 50 -2.74 -13.59 13.01
C LYS A 50 -1.40 -12.84 13.02
N LEU A 51 -0.31 -13.54 12.74
CA LEU A 51 1.03 -12.97 12.64
C LEU A 51 1.12 -11.99 11.48
N ILE A 52 0.61 -12.35 10.29
CA ILE A 52 0.57 -11.46 9.13
C ILE A 52 -0.19 -10.16 9.45
N ARG A 53 -1.36 -10.28 10.09
CA ARG A 53 -2.14 -9.12 10.53
C ARG A 53 -1.40 -8.26 11.57
N GLN A 54 -0.67 -8.88 12.49
CA GLN A 54 0.14 -8.16 13.48
C GLN A 54 1.26 -7.38 12.79
N ARG A 55 1.97 -8.01 11.86
CA ARG A 55 3.06 -7.38 11.09
C ARG A 55 2.58 -6.18 10.28
N LEU A 56 1.38 -6.26 9.67
CA LEU A 56 0.76 -5.12 9.00
C LEU A 56 0.48 -3.94 9.94
N ASN A 57 0.26 -4.19 11.23
CA ASN A 57 0.03 -3.13 12.22
C ASN A 57 1.31 -2.64 12.90
N GLU A 58 2.47 -3.20 12.59
CA GLU A 58 3.74 -2.78 13.18
C GLU A 58 4.19 -1.44 12.61
N PRO A 59 4.64 -0.50 13.48
CA PRO A 59 5.28 0.73 13.01
C PRO A 59 6.46 0.42 12.08
N GLY A 60 6.52 1.11 10.95
CA GLY A 60 7.59 0.97 9.99
C GLY A 60 7.33 -0.06 8.89
N PHE A 61 6.27 -0.89 8.96
CA PHE A 61 5.96 -1.83 7.87
C PHE A 61 5.66 -1.06 6.57
N PHE A 62 4.71 -0.13 6.62
CA PHE A 62 4.33 0.66 5.44
C PHE A 62 5.41 1.68 5.04
N ARG A 63 6.27 2.06 5.98
CA ARG A 63 7.30 3.10 5.78
C ARG A 63 8.43 2.68 4.83
N HIS A 64 8.65 1.38 4.68
CA HIS A 64 9.78 0.83 3.93
C HIS A 64 9.33 -0.06 2.77
N LEU A 65 8.08 0.08 2.32
CA LEU A 65 7.57 -0.71 1.21
C LEU A 65 8.36 -0.41 -0.08
N PRO A 66 8.67 -1.43 -0.89
CA PRO A 66 9.18 -1.22 -2.23
C PRO A 66 8.20 -0.40 -3.06
N VAL A 67 8.74 0.44 -3.94
CA VAL A 67 7.96 1.22 -4.90
C VAL A 67 7.60 0.34 -6.09
N MET A 68 6.33 0.36 -6.50
CA MET A 68 5.87 -0.35 -7.68
C MET A 68 6.54 0.22 -8.93
N LYS A 69 7.04 -0.66 -9.81
CA LYS A 69 7.82 -0.28 -10.98
C LYS A 69 7.09 0.76 -11.83
N ASP A 70 7.82 1.77 -12.30
CA ASP A 70 7.36 2.88 -13.16
C ASP A 70 6.28 3.81 -12.57
N SER A 71 5.71 3.50 -11.39
CA SER A 71 4.60 4.25 -10.79
C SER A 71 4.91 5.74 -10.59
N GLN A 72 6.11 6.08 -10.12
CA GLN A 72 6.53 7.48 -9.93
C GLN A 72 6.48 8.29 -11.24
N ARG A 73 7.02 7.72 -12.33
CA ARG A 73 7.03 8.38 -13.64
C ARG A 73 5.62 8.56 -14.18
N VAL A 74 4.83 7.48 -14.16
CA VAL A 74 3.45 7.49 -14.69
C VAL A 74 2.56 8.45 -13.90
N LEU A 75 2.63 8.43 -12.56
CA LEU A 75 1.83 9.36 -11.74
C LEU A 75 2.25 10.81 -11.92
N LYS A 76 3.53 11.09 -12.16
CA LYS A 76 3.99 12.45 -12.47
C LYS A 76 3.34 12.97 -13.76
N GLU A 77 3.35 12.16 -14.82
CA GLU A 77 2.71 12.51 -16.11
C GLU A 77 1.18 12.67 -15.98
N ILE A 78 0.53 11.89 -15.10
CA ILE A 78 -0.91 12.04 -14.80
C ILE A 78 -1.17 13.33 -14.03
N ASN A 79 -0.35 13.67 -13.04
CA ASN A 79 -0.50 14.87 -12.21
C ASN A 79 -0.39 16.18 -13.02
N GLU A 80 0.32 16.16 -14.15
CA GLU A 80 0.42 17.28 -15.09
C GLU A 80 -0.86 17.51 -15.91
N LYS A 81 -1.72 16.49 -16.05
CA LYS A 81 -2.89 16.49 -16.95
C LYS A 81 -4.24 16.39 -16.21
N TYR A 82 -4.24 15.89 -14.98
CA TYR A 82 -5.42 15.56 -14.20
C TYR A 82 -5.31 16.04 -12.76
N GLU A 83 -6.45 16.19 -12.08
CA GLU A 83 -6.47 16.33 -10.63
C GLU A 83 -6.21 14.95 -10.00
N LEU A 84 -4.96 14.69 -9.63
CA LEU A 84 -4.54 13.43 -9.03
C LEU A 84 -4.71 13.46 -7.50
N PHE A 85 -5.34 12.43 -6.96
CA PHE A 85 -5.40 12.15 -5.53
C PHE A 85 -4.97 10.72 -5.22
N ILE A 86 -4.16 10.55 -4.19
CA ILE A 86 -3.88 9.25 -3.59
C ILE A 86 -4.95 8.96 -2.54
N VAL A 87 -5.63 7.82 -2.67
CA VAL A 87 -6.70 7.41 -1.77
C VAL A 87 -6.38 6.03 -1.21
N SER A 88 -5.99 5.98 0.07
CA SER A 88 -5.57 4.73 0.73
C SER A 88 -6.42 4.46 1.97
N ALA A 89 -6.68 3.18 2.24
CA ALA A 89 -7.11 2.75 3.56
C ALA A 89 -5.93 2.85 4.54
N ALA A 90 -6.24 3.21 5.79
CA ALA A 90 -5.25 3.32 6.86
C ALA A 90 -5.89 3.22 8.26
N THR A 91 -7.18 3.51 8.41
CA THR A 91 -7.87 3.48 9.71
C THR A 91 -7.95 2.09 10.33
N GLU A 92 -7.83 1.02 9.55
CA GLU A 92 -7.76 -0.36 10.06
C GLU A 92 -6.44 -0.65 10.79
N PHE A 93 -5.35 0.01 10.37
CA PHE A 93 -4.01 -0.15 10.94
C PHE A 93 -3.51 1.23 11.38
N PRO A 94 -3.87 1.73 12.58
CA PRO A 94 -3.63 3.12 12.97
C PRO A 94 -2.16 3.57 12.84
N ASN A 95 -1.21 2.66 13.07
CA ASN A 95 0.23 2.94 12.91
C ASN A 95 0.63 3.21 11.46
N SER A 96 -0.14 2.70 10.48
CA SER A 96 0.12 2.93 9.05
C SER A 96 -0.11 4.37 8.60
N LEU A 97 -0.88 5.17 9.35
CA LEU A 97 -1.29 6.51 8.92
C LEU A 97 -0.08 7.41 8.67
N LYS A 98 0.84 7.47 9.65
CA LYS A 98 2.07 8.27 9.54
C LYS A 98 3.02 7.66 8.51
N ASP A 99 3.20 6.34 8.56
CA ASP A 99 4.10 5.63 7.65
C ASP A 99 3.75 5.88 6.18
N LYS A 100 2.46 5.83 5.83
CA LYS A 100 1.98 6.06 4.46
C LYS A 100 2.23 7.50 3.99
N ILE A 101 2.02 8.49 4.86
CA ILE A 101 2.29 9.91 4.55
C ILE A 101 3.79 10.12 4.32
N ASP A 102 4.63 9.64 5.23
CA ASP A 102 6.08 9.81 5.12
C ASP A 102 6.63 9.06 3.89
N TRP A 103 6.14 7.86 3.62
CA TRP A 103 6.53 7.07 2.45
C TRP A 103 6.17 7.80 1.14
N LEU A 104 4.97 8.40 1.06
CA LEU A 104 4.58 9.22 -0.09
C LEU A 104 5.49 10.44 -0.24
N GLN A 105 5.87 11.09 0.85
CA GLN A 105 6.75 12.26 0.80
C GLN A 105 8.14 11.91 0.27
N ASP A 106 8.68 10.76 0.65
CA ASP A 106 9.99 10.28 0.20
C ASP A 106 10.00 9.87 -1.28
N HIS A 107 8.99 9.11 -1.69
CA HIS A 107 8.98 8.47 -3.01
C HIS A 107 8.21 9.28 -4.07
N PHE A 108 7.22 10.08 -3.67
CA PHE A 108 6.35 10.84 -4.56
C PHE A 108 6.35 12.31 -4.16
N SER A 109 7.53 12.92 -4.06
CA SER A 109 7.72 14.32 -3.61
C SER A 109 6.96 15.40 -4.42
N PHE A 110 6.43 15.05 -5.60
CA PHE A 110 5.55 15.91 -6.40
C PHE A 110 4.07 15.86 -5.97
N ILE A 111 3.69 14.91 -5.11
CA ILE A 111 2.35 14.79 -4.53
C ILE A 111 2.34 15.53 -3.19
N SER A 112 1.52 16.57 -3.08
CA SER A 112 1.40 17.32 -1.83
C SER A 112 0.47 16.62 -0.83
N TRP A 113 0.58 16.95 0.46
CA TRP A 113 -0.34 16.47 1.51
C TRP A 113 -1.81 16.75 1.21
N LYS A 114 -2.12 17.78 0.41
CA LYS A 114 -3.48 18.14 -0.03
C LYS A 114 -4.08 17.13 -1.02
N GLN A 115 -3.24 16.31 -1.64
CA GLN A 115 -3.61 15.29 -2.62
C GLN A 115 -3.73 13.90 -1.99
N VAL A 116 -3.62 13.77 -0.67
CA VAL A 116 -3.68 12.49 0.03
C VAL A 116 -4.97 12.40 0.85
N VAL A 117 -5.72 11.33 0.63
CA VAL A 117 -6.94 11.01 1.38
C VAL A 117 -6.76 9.64 2.03
N LEU A 118 -6.80 9.61 3.37
CA LEU A 118 -6.75 8.37 4.13
C LEU A 118 -8.15 8.08 4.68
N CYS A 119 -8.79 7.04 4.16
CA CYS A 119 -10.18 6.72 4.50
C CYS A 119 -10.46 5.21 4.45
N TRP A 120 -11.42 4.74 5.25
CA TRP A 120 -11.83 3.33 5.21
C TRP A 120 -12.59 2.97 3.93
N ASP A 121 -13.56 3.79 3.54
CA ASP A 121 -14.49 3.50 2.45
C ASP A 121 -14.30 4.47 1.29
N LYS A 122 -13.63 3.98 0.23
CA LYS A 122 -13.32 4.76 -0.98
C LYS A 122 -14.57 5.22 -1.74
N ARG A 123 -15.74 4.59 -1.53
CA ARG A 123 -17.00 5.05 -2.12
C ARG A 123 -17.38 6.45 -1.64
N ARG A 124 -16.85 6.89 -0.48
CA ARG A 124 -17.04 8.26 0.03
C ARG A 124 -16.13 9.29 -0.65
N CYS A 125 -15.16 8.87 -1.45
CA CYS A 125 -14.25 9.75 -2.18
C CYS A 125 -14.69 10.01 -3.63
N VAL A 126 -15.67 9.26 -4.11
CA VAL A 126 -16.30 9.48 -5.41
C VAL A 126 -17.64 10.19 -5.19
N GLY A 127 -17.91 11.20 -6.01
CA GLY A 127 -19.15 11.98 -6.01
C GLY A 127 -19.73 12.06 -7.41
#